data_AF-A0A6J7G439-F1
#
_entry.id   AF-A0A6J7G439-F1
#
_cell.length_a   1.000
_cell.length_b   1.000
_cell.length_c   1.000
_cell.angle_alpha   90.00
_cell.angle_beta   90.00
_cell.angle_gamma   90.00
#
_symmetry.space_group_name_H-M   'P 1'
#
loop_
_entity.id
_entity.type
_entity.pdbx_description
1 polymer ?
#
loop_
_entity_poly.entity_id
_entity_poly.type
_entity_poly.pdbx_seq_one_letter_code
_entity_poly.pdbx_strand_id
1 'polypeptide(L)'
;MLWLLDQGPSVLRDEPALRQNPIVLARIVAHHLDASLEGARVAYSALRRELPDLAAATIDMALTAIQREGARLQATRRELALVEEALGGAGEID
;
A
#
# COMPACT_ATOMS: atom_id res chain seq x y z
N MET A 1 3.26 2.07 -15.97
CA MET A 1 1.88 1.62 -15.71
C MET A 1 1.80 0.26 -15.03
N LEU A 2 2.43 -0.80 -15.55
CA LEU A 2 2.36 -2.15 -14.96
C LEU A 2 2.74 -2.16 -13.46
N TRP A 3 3.87 -1.53 -13.10
CA TRP A 3 4.30 -1.43 -11.70
C TRP A 3 3.26 -0.80 -10.76
N LEU A 4 2.53 0.25 -11.19
CA LEU A 4 1.47 0.88 -10.38
C LEU A 4 0.30 -0.08 -10.13
N LEU A 5 -0.07 -0.86 -11.15
CA LEU A 5 -1.11 -1.88 -11.05
C LEU A 5 -0.69 -3.07 -10.16
N ASP A 6 0.60 -3.26 -9.96
CA ASP A 6 1.14 -4.28 -9.05
C ASP A 6 1.12 -3.79 -7.59
N GLN A 7 1.16 -2.48 -7.34
CA GLN A 7 1.17 -1.91 -5.99
C GLN A 7 -0.24 -1.68 -5.40
N GLY A 8 -1.25 -1.55 -6.27
CA GLY A 8 -2.64 -1.35 -5.88
C GLY A 8 -3.43 -2.66 -5.70
N PRO A 9 -4.70 -2.56 -5.27
CA PRO A 9 -5.57 -3.73 -5.17
C PRO A 9 -5.85 -4.31 -6.56
N SER A 10 -6.06 -5.62 -6.62
CA SER A 10 -6.24 -6.33 -7.90
C SER A 10 -7.37 -5.76 -8.76
N VAL A 11 -8.42 -5.21 -8.14
CA VAL A 11 -9.55 -4.57 -8.82
C VAL A 11 -9.13 -3.42 -9.75
N LEU A 12 -8.00 -2.74 -9.48
CA LEU A 12 -7.50 -1.70 -10.39
C LEU A 12 -7.06 -2.26 -11.74
N ARG A 13 -6.66 -3.54 -11.80
CA ARG A 13 -6.28 -4.21 -13.06
C ARG A 13 -7.49 -4.44 -13.94
N ASP A 14 -8.66 -4.61 -13.34
CA ASP A 14 -9.89 -4.91 -14.07
C ASP A 14 -10.56 -3.62 -14.60
N GLU A 15 -10.29 -2.46 -13.99
CA GLU A 15 -10.91 -1.18 -14.36
C GLU A 15 -10.17 -0.43 -15.49
N PRO A 16 -10.72 -0.37 -16.73
CA PRO A 16 -10.04 0.24 -17.86
C PRO A 16 -9.96 1.77 -17.75
N ALA A 17 -10.92 2.39 -17.08
CA ALA A 17 -10.96 3.85 -16.89
C ALA A 17 -9.76 4.36 -16.08
N LEU A 18 -9.34 3.59 -15.07
CA LEU A 18 -8.20 3.94 -14.21
C LEU A 18 -6.86 3.71 -14.91
N ARG A 19 -6.82 2.87 -15.95
CA ARG A 19 -5.62 2.62 -16.76
C ARG A 19 -5.34 3.70 -17.80
N GLN A 20 -6.32 4.55 -18.12
CA GLN A 20 -6.16 5.58 -19.16
C GLN A 20 -5.34 6.78 -18.71
N ASN A 21 -5.21 7.00 -17.39
CA ASN A 21 -4.50 8.16 -16.86
C ASN A 21 -3.52 7.73 -15.75
N PRO A 22 -2.20 7.78 -15.98
CA PRO A 22 -1.20 7.37 -14.99
C PRO A 22 -1.18 8.23 -13.73
N ILE A 23 -1.58 9.51 -13.82
CA ILE A 23 -1.68 10.42 -12.67
C ILE A 23 -2.82 9.98 -11.76
N VAL A 24 -4.01 9.72 -12.32
CA VAL A 24 -5.16 9.21 -11.56
C VAL A 24 -4.80 7.89 -10.91
N LEU A 25 -4.18 6.97 -11.65
CA LEU A 25 -3.76 5.68 -11.11
C LEU A 25 -2.78 5.83 -9.94
N ALA A 26 -1.76 6.68 -10.09
CA ALA A 26 -0.77 6.93 -9.03
C ALA A 26 -1.45 7.44 -7.74
N ARG A 27 -2.41 8.37 -7.85
CA ARG A 27 -3.14 8.91 -6.69
C ARG A 27 -4.00 7.86 -5.99
N ILE A 28 -4.70 7.02 -6.74
CA ILE A 28 -5.50 5.94 -6.16
C ILE A 28 -4.60 4.90 -5.46
N VAL A 29 -3.48 4.53 -6.08
CA VAL A 29 -2.50 3.62 -5.48
C VAL A 29 -1.91 4.22 -4.19
N ALA A 30 -1.63 5.53 -4.17
CA ALA A 30 -1.12 6.21 -2.97
C ALA A 30 -2.10 6.08 -1.80
N HIS A 31 -3.39 6.38 -2.02
CA HIS A 31 -4.42 6.22 -1.01
C HIS A 31 -4.55 4.77 -0.53
N HIS A 32 -4.43 3.80 -1.44
CA HIS A 32 -4.45 2.38 -1.06
C HIS A 32 -3.27 2.01 -0.16
N LEU A 33 -2.06 2.45 -0.50
CA LEU A 33 -0.87 2.18 0.30
C LEU A 33 -0.95 2.84 1.67
N ASP A 34 -1.44 4.09 1.74
CA ASP A 34 -1.62 4.82 2.99
C ASP A 34 -2.64 4.13 3.90
N ALA A 35 -3.78 3.69 3.34
CA ALA A 35 -4.79 2.92 4.08
C ALA A 35 -4.26 1.56 4.55
N SER A 36 -3.47 0.88 3.71
CA SER A 36 -2.86 -0.41 4.05
C SER A 36 -1.82 -0.27 5.16
N LEU A 37 -1.04 0.82 5.13
CA LEU A 37 -0.07 1.14 6.17
C LEU A 37 -0.77 1.38 7.52
N GLU A 38 -1.86 2.15 7.51
CA GLU A 38 -2.65 2.37 8.73
C GLU A 38 -3.27 1.06 9.25
N GLY A 39 -3.83 0.24 8.36
CA GLY A 39 -4.33 -1.09 8.71
C GLY A 39 -3.26 -1.98 9.35
N ALA A 40 -2.03 -1.95 8.84
CA ALA A 40 -0.91 -2.68 9.42
C ALA A 40 -0.55 -2.16 10.84
N ARG A 41 -0.58 -0.84 11.07
CA ARG A 41 -0.33 -0.25 12.40
C ARG A 41 -1.40 -0.66 13.41
N VAL A 42 -2.68 -0.58 13.01
CA VAL A 42 -3.81 -1.01 13.82
C VAL A 42 -3.64 -2.49 14.18
N ALA A 43 -3.45 -3.36 13.20
CA ALA A 43 -3.29 -4.80 13.42
C ALA A 43 -2.12 -5.11 14.37
N TYR A 44 -0.97 -4.47 14.18
CA TYR A 44 0.20 -4.66 15.06
C TYR A 44 -0.10 -4.28 16.51
N SER A 45 -0.80 -3.17 16.73
CA SER A 45 -1.13 -2.67 18.07
C SER A 45 -2.24 -3.46 18.77
N ALA A 46 -3.09 -4.14 18.00
CA ALA A 46 -4.35 -4.70 18.49
C ALA A 46 -4.37 -6.22 18.61
N LEU A 47 -3.61 -6.95 17.79
CA LEU A 47 -3.72 -8.41 17.64
C LEU A 47 -3.67 -9.20 18.95
N ARG A 48 -2.72 -8.88 19.85
CA ARG A 48 -2.62 -9.57 21.16
C ARG A 48 -3.87 -9.38 22.02
N ARG A 49 -4.48 -8.20 21.95
CA ARG A 49 -5.66 -7.84 22.73
C ARG A 49 -6.93 -8.45 22.11
N GLU A 50 -7.00 -8.51 20.79
CA GLU A 50 -8.18 -8.98 20.05
C GLU A 50 -8.27 -10.51 19.97
N LEU A 51 -7.13 -11.21 20.08
CA LEU A 51 -7.05 -12.66 19.96
C LEU A 51 -6.42 -13.30 21.22
N PRO A 52 -7.03 -13.14 22.41
CA PRO A 52 -6.46 -13.60 23.67
C PRO A 52 -6.35 -15.13 23.78
N ASP A 53 -7.18 -15.87 23.05
CA ASP A 53 -7.24 -17.34 23.12
C ASP A 53 -6.23 -18.05 22.20
N LEU A 54 -5.49 -17.30 21.38
CA LEU A 54 -4.46 -17.87 20.51
C LEU A 54 -3.14 -18.07 21.25
N ALA A 55 -2.40 -19.11 20.85
CA ALA A 55 -1.06 -19.34 21.35
C ALA A 55 -0.14 -18.14 21.08
N ALA A 56 0.65 -17.74 22.07
CA ALA A 56 1.54 -16.59 21.99
C ALA A 56 2.48 -16.64 20.76
N ALA A 57 3.03 -17.83 20.47
CA ALA A 57 3.89 -18.04 19.30
C ALA A 57 3.17 -17.72 17.96
N THR A 58 1.88 -18.04 17.84
CA THR A 58 1.07 -17.71 16.66
C THR A 58 0.92 -16.20 16.50
N ILE A 59 0.66 -15.49 17.59
CA ILE A 59 0.57 -14.02 17.57
C ILE A 59 1.92 -13.40 17.23
N ASP A 60 3.03 -13.90 17.78
CA ASP A 60 4.38 -13.39 17.50
C ASP A 60 4.76 -13.54 16.02
N MET A 61 4.40 -14.67 15.41
CA MET A 61 4.56 -14.89 13.96
C MET A 61 3.74 -13.89 13.14
N ALA A 62 2.48 -13.65 13.51
CA ALA A 62 1.62 -12.70 12.83
C ALA A 62 2.15 -11.25 12.95
N LEU A 63 2.58 -10.84 14.14
CA LEU A 63 3.18 -9.52 14.38
C LEU A 63 4.47 -9.32 13.56
N THR A 64 5.29 -10.38 13.44
CA THR A 64 6.50 -10.35 12.60
C THR A 64 6.13 -10.17 11.12
N ALA A 65 5.11 -10.88 10.64
CA ALA A 65 4.65 -10.75 9.26
C ALA A 65 4.11 -9.34 8.97
N ILE A 66 3.27 -8.79 9.86
CA ILE A 66 2.72 -7.43 9.74
C ILE A 66 3.81 -6.37 9.78
N GLN A 67 4.83 -6.52 10.63
CA GLN A 67 5.95 -5.59 10.68
C GLN A 67 6.73 -5.57 9.36
N ARG A 68 7.01 -6.75 8.79
CA ARG A 68 7.67 -6.86 7.47
C ARG A 68 6.82 -6.22 6.38
N GLU A 69 5.51 -6.47 6.41
CA GLU A 69 4.60 -5.89 5.42
C GLU A 69 4.51 -4.37 5.55
N GLY A 70 4.41 -3.83 6.77
CA GLY A 70 4.45 -2.39 7.01
C GLY A 70 5.73 -1.73 6.48
N ALA A 71 6.89 -2.38 6.67
CA ALA A 71 8.16 -1.91 6.13
C ALA A 71 8.16 -1.91 4.59
N ARG A 72 7.61 -2.96 3.96
CA ARG A 72 7.45 -3.05 2.50
C ARG A 72 6.54 -1.93 1.99
N LEU A 73 5.36 -1.75 2.57
CA LEU A 73 4.41 -0.70 2.20
C LEU A 73 5.03 0.70 2.30
N GLN A 74 5.78 0.96 3.38
CA GLN A 74 6.47 2.24 3.55
C GLN A 74 7.58 2.47 2.51
N ALA A 75 8.32 1.43 2.09
CA ALA A 75 9.29 1.52 1.00
C ALA A 75 8.58 1.84 -0.33
N THR A 76 7.55 1.06 -0.68
CA THR A 76 6.76 1.25 -1.89
C THR A 76 6.11 2.64 -1.95
N ARG A 77 5.62 3.17 -0.81
CA ARG A 77 5.02 4.50 -0.77
C ARG A 77 6.02 5.62 -1.08
N ARG A 78 7.28 5.46 -0.65
CA ARG A 78 8.38 6.38 -0.98
C ARG A 78 8.74 6.30 -2.45
N GLU A 79 8.82 5.10 -3.01
CA GLU A 79 9.03 4.90 -4.45
C GLU A 79 7.91 5.54 -5.27
N LEU A 80 6.65 5.38 -4.85
CA LEU A 80 5.51 6.00 -5.50
C LEU A 80 5.56 7.54 -5.45
N ALA A 81 6.05 8.14 -4.36
CA ALA A 81 6.18 9.60 -4.28
C ALA A 81 7.11 10.14 -5.39
N LEU A 82 8.23 9.44 -5.67
CA LEU A 82 9.13 9.80 -6.78
C LEU A 82 8.44 9.68 -8.15
N VAL A 83 7.55 8.68 -8.32
CA VAL A 83 6.74 8.54 -9.53
C VAL A 83 5.72 9.68 -9.64
N GLU A 84 5.05 10.04 -8.55
CA GLU A 84 4.11 11.17 -8.51
C GLU A 84 4.79 12.49 -8.87
N GLU A 85 6.01 12.74 -8.38
CA GLU A 85 6.83 13.90 -8.72
C GLU A 85 7.18 13.92 -10.22
N ALA A 86 7.66 12.80 -10.76
CA ALA A 86 8.01 12.69 -12.18
C ALA A 86 6.80 12.90 -13.10
N LEU A 87 5.63 12.37 -12.72
CA LEU A 87 4.38 12.56 -13.46
C LEU A 87 3.85 14.00 -13.36
N GLY A 88 4.00 14.63 -12.19
CA GLY A 88 3.60 16.03 -11.97
C GLY A 88 4.44 17.01 -12.78
N GLY A 89 5.76 16.83 -12.79
CA GLY A 89 6.66 17.66 -13.61
C GLY A 89 6.47 17.47 -15.12
N ALA A 90 6.02 16.28 -15.56
CA ALA A 90 5.68 16.04 -16.98
C ALA A 90 4.39 16.76 -17.42
N GLY A 91 3.49 17.11 -16.49
CA GLY A 91 2.25 17.82 -16.79
C GLY A 91 2.38 19.35 -16.83
N GLU A 92 3.52 19.91 -16.41
CA GLU A 92 3.82 21.35 -16.47
C GLU A 92 4.61 21.76 -17.73
N ILE A 93 5.05 20.78 -18.54
CA ILE A 93 5.87 20.99 -19.74
C ILE A 93 5.03 21.08 -21.04
N ASP A 94 3.70 20.97 -20.94
CA ASP A 94 2.76 21.10 -22.08
C ASP A 94 2.20 22.55 -22.22
#